data_AF-A0A1F9QQG8-F1
#
_entry.id   AF-A0A1F9QQG8-F1
#
_cell.length_a   1.000
_cell.length_b   1.000
_cell.length_c   1.000
_cell.angle_alpha   90.00
_cell.angle_beta   90.00
_cell.angle_gamma   90.00
#
_symmetry.space_group_name_H-M   'P 1'
#
loop_
_entity.id
_entity.type
_entity.pdbx_description
1 polymer ?
#
loop_
_entity_poly.entity_id
_entity_poly.type
_entity_poly.pdbx_seq_one_letter_code
_entity_poly.pdbx_strand_id
1 'polypeptide(L)'
;MEAVLKNIKAAYANLRTYIPETIKTFAQDTGKELSLKNYLEVHAIEPERLLGDRTWSQWKAAAGVAPAPADPDLAVLGPAVARACQLTAPGYLGAIKGLPQSGLGLIGEDSAAANMLCSLLWGERGAHRGLATREEAFRRLEANPGILADLREVADYQMDITQCAGHKPYPLPLELHGNYTNNEIQAAFGRDTFAESTQRGVGVLHFPEKKAYALLITLNKSDKDFSASTLYKDYPINLTHMHWESQSGTTQASTAGQNLVGHAARGYSIYLFVRLNRNNGPLTAPFQFLGRGACISHEGNRPIAMVWQLEHPMPAELLEANRVGG
;
A
#
# COMPACT_ATOMS: atom_id res chain seq x y z
N MET A 1 -10.56 0.06 -31.48
CA MET A 1 -9.36 0.67 -30.86
C MET A 1 -9.49 2.19 -30.72
N GLU A 2 -9.95 2.93 -31.73
CA GLU A 2 -10.20 4.38 -31.64
C GLU A 2 -11.27 4.80 -30.62
N ALA A 3 -12.38 4.06 -30.48
CA ALA A 3 -13.42 4.34 -29.49
C ALA A 3 -12.91 4.19 -28.04
N VAL A 4 -12.08 3.18 -27.79
CA VAL A 4 -11.44 2.93 -26.49
C VAL A 4 -10.47 4.06 -26.15
N LEU A 5 -9.60 4.45 -27.09
CA LEU A 5 -8.65 5.56 -26.90
C LEU A 5 -9.35 6.92 -26.72
N LYS A 6 -10.47 7.15 -27.41
CA LYS A 6 -11.30 8.35 -27.25
C LYS A 6 -11.97 8.39 -25.87
N ASN A 7 -12.51 7.27 -25.39
CA ASN A 7 -13.10 7.15 -24.07
C ASN A 7 -12.08 7.37 -22.95
N ILE A 8 -10.87 6.81 -23.08
CA ILE A 8 -9.77 7.05 -22.14
C ILE A 8 -9.40 8.54 -22.13
N LYS A 9 -9.14 9.17 -23.28
CA LYS A 9 -8.78 10.60 -23.32
C LYS A 9 -9.89 11.51 -22.77
N ALA A 10 -11.15 11.22 -23.05
CA ALA A 10 -12.30 11.99 -22.56
C ALA A 10 -12.48 11.84 -21.04
N ALA A 11 -12.37 10.62 -20.51
CA ALA A 11 -12.42 10.35 -19.07
C ALA A 11 -11.31 11.12 -18.32
N TYR A 12 -10.10 11.14 -18.88
CA TYR A 12 -8.94 11.74 -18.23
C TYR A 12 -8.94 13.28 -18.27
N ALA A 13 -9.66 13.89 -19.22
CA ALA A 13 -9.78 15.35 -19.34
C ALA A 13 -10.78 15.97 -18.35
N ASN A 14 -11.88 15.27 -18.01
CA ASN A 14 -12.87 15.75 -17.05
C ASN A 14 -13.68 14.61 -16.40
N LEU A 15 -13.06 13.91 -15.44
CA LEU A 15 -13.68 12.78 -14.71
C LEU A 15 -15.04 13.15 -14.09
N ARG A 16 -15.16 14.33 -13.49
CA ARG A 16 -16.36 14.74 -12.75
C ARG A 16 -17.61 14.88 -13.62
N THR A 17 -17.44 15.08 -14.93
CA THR A 17 -18.55 15.10 -15.88
C THR A 17 -18.69 13.75 -16.60
N TYR A 18 -17.57 13.13 -16.99
CA TYR A 18 -17.59 11.88 -17.75
C TYR A 18 -18.10 10.68 -16.95
N ILE A 19 -17.65 10.53 -15.70
CA ILE A 19 -17.97 9.36 -14.88
C ILE A 19 -19.48 9.29 -14.58
N PRO A 20 -20.17 10.36 -14.11
CA PRO A 20 -21.60 10.29 -13.86
C PRO A 20 -22.44 9.94 -15.10
N GLU A 21 -22.14 10.53 -16.25
CA GLU A 21 -22.88 10.28 -17.50
C GLU A 21 -22.74 8.82 -17.95
N THR A 22 -21.53 8.27 -17.90
CA THR A 22 -21.28 6.87 -18.31
C THR A 22 -21.80 5.85 -17.31
N ILE A 23 -21.80 6.15 -16.00
CA ILE A 23 -22.44 5.30 -15.00
C ILE A 23 -23.95 5.20 -15.26
N LYS A 24 -24.60 6.32 -15.59
CA LYS A 24 -26.05 6.40 -15.80
C LYS A 24 -26.52 5.50 -16.94
N THR A 25 -25.74 5.38 -18.01
CA THR A 25 -26.07 4.55 -19.19
C THR A 25 -25.37 3.20 -19.22
N PHE A 26 -24.51 2.89 -18.24
CA PHE A 26 -23.61 1.72 -18.25
C PHE A 26 -24.30 0.40 -18.60
N ALA A 27 -25.39 0.07 -17.90
CA ALA A 27 -26.11 -1.18 -18.12
C ALA A 27 -26.75 -1.25 -19.50
N GLN A 28 -27.28 -0.12 -20.00
CA GLN A 28 -27.86 -0.02 -21.33
C GLN A 28 -26.79 -0.15 -22.43
N ASP A 29 -25.64 0.48 -22.24
CA ASP A 29 -24.58 0.54 -23.25
C ASP A 29 -23.77 -0.76 -23.34
N THR A 30 -23.64 -1.49 -22.23
CA THR A 30 -22.74 -2.64 -22.11
C THR A 30 -23.44 -3.99 -21.91
N GLY A 31 -24.70 -3.97 -21.47
CA GLY A 31 -25.43 -5.18 -21.04
C GLY A 31 -24.89 -5.81 -19.75
N LYS A 32 -23.91 -5.21 -19.07
CA LYS A 32 -23.34 -5.69 -17.80
C LYS A 32 -24.00 -4.99 -16.61
N GLU A 33 -24.01 -5.67 -15.46
CA GLU A 33 -24.38 -5.06 -14.18
C GLU A 33 -23.34 -3.98 -13.79
N LEU A 34 -23.84 -2.86 -13.26
CA LEU A 34 -22.98 -1.79 -12.75
C LEU A 34 -22.32 -2.21 -11.43
N SER A 35 -21.09 -2.68 -11.53
CA SER A 35 -20.16 -2.91 -10.42
C SER A 35 -18.85 -2.19 -10.67
N LEU A 36 -18.06 -1.95 -9.62
CA LEU A 36 -16.75 -1.31 -9.74
C LEU A 36 -15.88 -2.07 -10.75
N LYS A 37 -15.82 -3.41 -10.62
CA LYS A 37 -15.07 -4.29 -11.54
C LYS A 37 -15.49 -4.09 -12.99
N ASN A 38 -16.78 -4.27 -13.29
CA ASN A 38 -17.27 -4.18 -14.66
C ASN A 38 -17.02 -2.79 -15.25
N TYR A 39 -17.17 -1.74 -14.44
CA TYR A 39 -16.95 -0.37 -14.86
C TYR A 39 -15.47 -0.09 -15.20
N LEU A 40 -14.55 -0.49 -14.32
CA LEU A 40 -13.10 -0.31 -14.55
C LEU A 40 -12.62 -1.08 -15.79
N GLU A 41 -13.06 -2.34 -15.96
CA GLU A 41 -12.68 -3.17 -17.11
C GLU A 41 -13.19 -2.60 -18.43
N VAL A 42 -14.45 -2.19 -18.50
CA VAL A 42 -15.06 -1.70 -19.75
C VAL A 42 -14.45 -0.36 -20.17
N HIS A 43 -14.22 0.54 -19.21
CA HIS A 43 -13.74 1.88 -19.51
C HIS A 43 -12.21 2.02 -19.46
N ALA A 44 -11.49 0.97 -19.04
CA ALA A 44 -10.04 0.96 -18.86
C ALA A 44 -9.54 2.16 -18.04
N ILE A 45 -10.24 2.44 -16.93
CA ILE A 45 -9.90 3.52 -16.00
C ILE A 45 -9.08 2.93 -14.86
N GLU A 46 -7.99 3.61 -14.49
CA GLU A 46 -7.18 3.23 -13.33
C GLU A 46 -7.98 3.45 -12.03
N PRO A 47 -8.06 2.44 -11.14
CA PRO A 47 -8.84 2.54 -9.91
C PRO A 47 -8.37 3.69 -9.00
N GLU A 48 -7.06 3.95 -8.95
CA GLU A 48 -6.47 5.03 -8.15
C GLU A 48 -7.00 6.40 -8.57
N ARG A 49 -7.24 6.59 -9.87
CA ARG A 49 -7.73 7.85 -10.42
C ARG A 49 -9.22 8.03 -10.18
N LEU A 50 -10.00 6.95 -10.29
CA LEU A 50 -11.43 6.96 -9.99
C LEU A 50 -11.69 7.18 -8.49
N LEU A 51 -11.07 6.35 -7.65
CA LEU A 51 -11.30 6.30 -6.21
C LEU A 51 -10.56 7.40 -5.45
N GLY A 52 -9.54 8.02 -6.06
CA GLY A 52 -8.84 9.16 -5.49
C GLY A 52 -9.64 10.46 -5.46
N ASP A 53 -10.67 10.62 -6.30
CA ASP A 53 -11.57 11.80 -6.27
C ASP A 53 -12.81 11.54 -5.40
N ARG A 54 -13.46 10.36 -5.54
CA ARG A 54 -14.66 9.98 -4.80
C ARG A 54 -14.72 8.47 -4.60
N THR A 55 -15.39 8.03 -3.54
CA THR A 55 -15.70 6.61 -3.37
C THR A 55 -16.68 6.12 -4.44
N TRP A 56 -16.78 4.80 -4.62
CA TRP A 56 -17.67 4.23 -5.64
C TRP A 56 -19.14 4.56 -5.36
N SER A 57 -19.58 4.51 -4.11
CA SER A 57 -20.91 4.93 -3.69
C SER A 57 -21.18 6.41 -3.96
N GLN A 58 -20.19 7.29 -3.77
CA GLN A 58 -20.30 8.71 -4.14
C GLN A 58 -20.41 8.93 -5.65
N TRP A 59 -19.75 8.11 -6.47
CA TRP A 59 -19.89 8.16 -7.94
C TRP A 59 -21.27 7.70 -8.41
N LYS A 60 -21.78 6.59 -7.86
CA LYS A 60 -23.15 6.10 -8.11
C LYS A 60 -24.19 7.17 -7.73
N ALA A 61 -23.99 7.86 -6.60
CA ALA A 61 -24.85 8.97 -6.19
C ALA A 61 -24.78 10.18 -7.14
N ALA A 62 -23.58 10.56 -7.58
CA ALA A 62 -23.39 11.65 -8.53
C ALA A 62 -24.06 11.41 -9.89
N ALA A 63 -24.18 10.14 -10.30
CA ALA A 63 -24.88 9.71 -11.51
C ALA A 63 -26.42 9.62 -11.33
N GLY A 64 -26.93 9.75 -10.11
CA GLY A 64 -28.35 9.59 -9.79
C GLY A 64 -28.85 8.14 -9.86
N VAL A 65 -27.97 7.14 -9.87
CA VAL A 65 -28.34 5.71 -9.91
C VAL A 65 -28.41 5.08 -8.50
N ALA A 66 -27.98 5.81 -7.47
CA ALA A 66 -28.07 5.44 -6.07
C ALA A 66 -28.29 6.71 -5.21
N PRO A 67 -28.83 6.59 -3.98
CA PRO A 67 -28.85 7.71 -3.04
C PRO A 67 -27.43 8.09 -2.59
N ALA A 68 -27.27 9.32 -2.12
CA ALA A 68 -26.01 9.75 -1.50
C ALA A 68 -25.71 8.90 -0.24
N PRO A 69 -24.44 8.48 -0.03
CA PRO A 69 -24.07 7.70 1.15
C PRO A 69 -24.34 8.50 2.42
N ALA A 70 -25.06 7.89 3.36
CA ALA A 70 -25.37 8.45 4.67
C ALA A 70 -24.31 8.11 5.74
N ASP A 71 -23.12 7.70 5.32
CA ASP A 71 -22.03 7.28 6.19
C ASP A 71 -21.52 8.49 7.02
N PRO A 72 -21.61 8.47 8.36
CA PRO A 72 -21.22 9.59 9.21
C PRO A 72 -19.72 9.90 9.15
N ASP A 73 -18.88 8.91 8.86
CA ASP A 73 -17.42 9.03 8.80
C ASP A 73 -16.88 9.00 7.36
N LEU A 74 -17.73 9.27 6.34
CA LEU A 74 -17.38 9.22 4.91
C LEU A 74 -16.10 10.01 4.59
N ALA A 75 -15.94 11.21 5.15
CA ALA A 75 -14.77 12.06 4.90
C ALA A 75 -13.47 11.47 5.46
N VAL A 76 -13.55 10.69 6.54
CA VAL A 76 -12.41 10.08 7.21
C VAL A 76 -12.06 8.72 6.58
N LEU A 77 -13.08 7.92 6.29
CA LEU A 77 -12.92 6.55 5.78
C LEU A 77 -12.83 6.47 4.25
N GLY A 78 -13.37 7.44 3.51
CA GLY A 78 -13.30 7.48 2.04
C GLY A 78 -11.88 7.31 1.49
N PRO A 79 -10.86 8.00 2.03
CA PRO A 79 -9.46 7.78 1.65
C PRO A 79 -8.96 6.35 1.85
N ALA A 80 -9.56 5.56 2.74
CA ALA A 80 -9.19 4.15 2.92
C ALA A 80 -9.62 3.28 1.73
N VAL A 81 -10.77 3.58 1.11
CA VAL A 81 -11.24 2.93 -0.12
C VAL A 81 -10.21 3.13 -1.24
N ALA A 82 -9.73 4.36 -1.39
CA ALA A 82 -8.69 4.69 -2.37
C ALA A 82 -7.35 3.98 -2.05
N ARG A 83 -6.93 3.91 -0.79
CA ARG A 83 -5.73 3.14 -0.41
C ARG A 83 -5.89 1.64 -0.69
N ALA A 84 -7.05 1.08 -0.39
CA ALA A 84 -7.34 -0.34 -0.53
C ALA A 84 -7.23 -0.84 -1.99
N CYS A 85 -7.50 0.02 -2.98
CA CYS A 85 -7.40 -0.36 -4.39
C CYS A 85 -5.96 -0.57 -4.90
N GLN A 86 -4.94 -0.30 -4.07
CA GLN A 86 -3.54 -0.57 -4.41
C GLN A 86 -2.98 -1.81 -3.69
N LEU A 87 -3.77 -2.44 -2.82
CA LEU A 87 -3.36 -3.61 -2.04
C LEU A 87 -3.51 -4.88 -2.88
N THR A 88 -2.62 -5.85 -2.64
CA THR A 88 -2.53 -7.07 -3.48
C THR A 88 -2.51 -8.36 -2.66
N ALA A 89 -2.25 -8.29 -1.36
CA ALA A 89 -2.13 -9.45 -0.49
C ALA A 89 -3.51 -10.13 -0.30
N PRO A 90 -3.75 -11.34 -0.83
CA PRO A 90 -5.08 -11.94 -0.88
C PRO A 90 -5.69 -12.22 0.50
N GLY A 91 -4.89 -12.67 1.48
CA GLY A 91 -5.36 -12.85 2.84
C GLY A 91 -5.78 -11.52 3.49
N TYR A 92 -5.01 -10.46 3.25
CA TYR A 92 -5.31 -9.11 3.72
C TYR A 92 -6.55 -8.50 3.02
N LEU A 93 -6.69 -8.68 1.71
CA LEU A 93 -7.88 -8.31 0.96
C LEU A 93 -9.11 -9.08 1.47
N GLY A 94 -8.96 -10.36 1.79
CA GLY A 94 -10.00 -11.18 2.43
C GLY A 94 -10.44 -10.60 3.77
N ALA A 95 -9.48 -10.14 4.60
CA ALA A 95 -9.79 -9.44 5.84
C ALA A 95 -10.55 -8.13 5.58
N ILE A 96 -10.15 -7.31 4.60
CA ILE A 96 -10.85 -6.08 4.24
C ILE A 96 -12.29 -6.37 3.78
N LYS A 97 -12.48 -7.40 2.95
CA LYS A 97 -13.80 -7.86 2.47
C LYS A 97 -14.74 -8.26 3.62
N GLY A 98 -14.17 -8.87 4.66
CA GLY A 98 -14.89 -9.36 5.84
C GLY A 98 -15.12 -8.32 6.96
N LEU A 99 -14.79 -7.05 6.73
CA LEU A 99 -15.02 -6.00 7.72
C LEU A 99 -16.53 -5.79 7.98
N PRO A 100 -16.93 -5.43 9.21
CA PRO A 100 -16.06 -5.22 10.39
C PRO A 100 -15.67 -6.49 11.15
N GLN A 101 -16.32 -7.63 10.90
CA GLN A 101 -16.18 -8.84 11.73
C GLN A 101 -14.76 -9.42 11.69
N SER A 102 -14.11 -9.40 10.53
CA SER A 102 -12.71 -9.81 10.40
C SER A 102 -11.78 -8.98 11.29
N GLY A 103 -11.97 -7.67 11.33
CA GLY A 103 -11.18 -6.76 12.16
C GLY A 103 -11.35 -7.03 13.65
N LEU A 104 -12.58 -7.29 14.08
CA LEU A 104 -12.89 -7.66 15.46
C LEU A 104 -12.23 -8.99 15.87
N GLY A 105 -12.29 -10.01 15.01
CA GLY A 105 -11.63 -11.30 15.26
C GLY A 105 -10.11 -11.16 15.42
N LEU A 106 -9.48 -10.34 14.56
CA LEU A 106 -8.04 -10.12 14.59
C LEU A 106 -7.53 -9.46 15.87
N ILE A 107 -8.35 -8.74 16.65
CA ILE A 107 -7.90 -8.11 17.90
C ILE A 107 -7.30 -9.15 18.86
N GLY A 108 -7.94 -10.33 18.95
CA GLY A 108 -7.49 -11.43 19.82
C GLY A 108 -6.52 -12.39 19.14
N GLU A 109 -6.64 -12.58 17.82
CA GLU A 109 -5.84 -13.56 17.06
C GLU A 109 -4.48 -13.00 16.62
N ASP A 110 -4.46 -11.78 16.11
CA ASP A 110 -3.26 -11.11 15.59
C ASP A 110 -3.38 -9.59 15.75
N SER A 111 -2.97 -9.13 16.92
CA SER A 111 -2.99 -7.71 17.31
C SER A 111 -2.26 -6.80 16.30
N ALA A 112 -1.22 -7.31 15.62
CA ALA A 112 -0.50 -6.53 14.62
C ALA A 112 -1.31 -6.39 13.32
N ALA A 113 -1.97 -7.46 12.86
CA ALA A 113 -2.90 -7.41 11.73
C ALA A 113 -4.11 -6.51 12.01
N ALA A 114 -4.65 -6.54 13.24
CA ALA A 114 -5.70 -5.61 13.65
C ALA A 114 -5.22 -4.14 13.55
N ASN A 115 -4.00 -3.84 14.01
CA ASN A 115 -3.42 -2.50 13.88
C ASN A 115 -3.19 -2.09 12.42
N MET A 116 -2.83 -3.03 11.54
CA MET A 116 -2.72 -2.76 10.10
C MET A 116 -4.07 -2.29 9.54
N LEU A 117 -5.15 -3.02 9.79
CA LEU A 117 -6.49 -2.63 9.33
C LEU A 117 -6.92 -1.28 9.92
N CYS A 118 -6.71 -1.03 11.21
CA CYS A 118 -6.99 0.29 11.78
C CYS A 118 -6.19 1.40 11.09
N SER A 119 -4.92 1.15 10.77
CA SER A 119 -4.05 2.11 10.09
C SER A 119 -4.53 2.41 8.67
N LEU A 120 -4.94 1.37 7.93
CA LEU A 120 -5.53 1.50 6.59
C LEU A 120 -6.80 2.34 6.63
N LEU A 121 -7.70 2.05 7.56
CA LEU A 121 -9.03 2.66 7.66
C LEU A 121 -8.97 4.12 8.12
N TRP A 122 -8.31 4.38 9.25
CA TRP A 122 -8.41 5.66 9.94
C TRP A 122 -7.28 6.65 9.61
N GLY A 123 -6.17 6.13 9.08
CA GLY A 123 -5.01 6.91 8.58
C GLY A 123 -4.22 7.70 9.64
N GLU A 124 -4.71 7.70 10.88
CA GLU A 124 -4.20 8.42 12.05
C GLU A 124 -4.52 7.64 13.33
N ARG A 125 -3.96 8.13 14.45
CA ARG A 125 -4.22 7.61 15.79
C ARG A 125 -5.71 7.64 16.12
N GLY A 126 -6.18 6.61 16.82
CA GLY A 126 -7.57 6.50 17.27
C GLY A 126 -8.03 7.74 18.06
N ALA A 127 -7.20 8.25 18.96
CA ALA A 127 -7.52 9.42 19.77
C ALA A 127 -7.86 10.68 18.93
N HIS A 128 -7.21 10.88 17.78
CA HIS A 128 -7.52 11.99 16.87
C HIS A 128 -8.82 11.80 16.10
N ARG A 129 -9.35 10.57 16.08
CA ARG A 129 -10.63 10.20 15.49
C ARG A 129 -11.73 10.04 16.54
N GLY A 130 -11.43 10.35 17.81
CA GLY A 130 -12.36 10.13 18.92
C GLY A 130 -12.63 8.64 19.18
N LEU A 131 -11.63 7.78 18.96
CA LEU A 131 -11.70 6.34 19.17
C LEU A 131 -10.75 5.94 20.30
N ALA A 132 -11.29 5.36 21.37
CA ALA A 132 -10.51 4.93 22.52
C ALA A 132 -9.91 3.53 22.32
N THR A 133 -10.61 2.66 21.60
CA THR A 133 -10.18 1.26 21.41
C THR A 133 -10.30 0.82 19.95
N ARG A 134 -9.52 -0.20 19.58
CA ARG A 134 -9.61 -0.84 18.25
C ARG A 134 -10.96 -1.52 18.03
N GLU A 135 -11.54 -2.06 19.09
CA GLU A 135 -12.87 -2.66 19.04
C GLU A 135 -13.94 -1.62 18.71
N GLU A 136 -13.90 -0.45 19.37
CA GLU A 136 -14.73 0.69 19.00
C GLU A 136 -14.51 1.13 17.55
N ALA A 137 -13.25 1.17 17.11
CA ALA A 137 -12.88 1.53 15.74
C ALA A 137 -13.50 0.59 14.69
N PHE A 138 -13.53 -0.72 14.93
CA PHE A 138 -14.17 -1.66 14.01
C PHE A 138 -15.69 -1.64 14.12
N ARG A 139 -16.27 -1.58 15.32
CA ARG A 139 -17.73 -1.51 15.49
C ARG A 139 -18.31 -0.24 14.85
N ARG A 140 -17.60 0.89 14.89
CA ARG A 140 -18.02 2.14 14.24
C ARG A 140 -18.22 2.01 12.72
N LEU A 141 -17.58 1.04 12.08
CA LEU A 141 -17.80 0.78 10.65
C LEU A 141 -19.24 0.31 10.35
N GLU A 142 -19.95 -0.28 11.32
CA GLU A 142 -21.35 -0.70 11.13
C GLU A 142 -22.28 0.47 10.81
N ALA A 143 -21.95 1.67 11.31
CA ALA A 143 -22.67 2.91 10.98
C ALA A 143 -22.30 3.47 9.60
N ASN A 144 -21.33 2.87 8.89
CA ASN A 144 -20.80 3.32 7.60
C ASN A 144 -20.98 2.25 6.50
N PRO A 145 -22.23 1.82 6.19
CA PRO A 145 -22.49 0.74 5.23
C PRO A 145 -22.03 1.03 3.80
N GLY A 146 -22.00 2.28 3.34
CA GLY A 146 -21.53 2.63 2.00
C GLY A 146 -20.03 2.44 1.86
N ILE A 147 -19.26 2.80 2.88
CA ILE A 147 -17.82 2.50 2.97
C ILE A 147 -17.56 0.99 2.96
N LEU A 148 -18.31 0.21 3.75
CA LEU A 148 -18.15 -1.23 3.79
C LEU A 148 -18.46 -1.89 2.44
N ALA A 149 -19.49 -1.41 1.74
CA ALA A 149 -19.82 -1.88 0.40
C ALA A 149 -18.71 -1.54 -0.61
N ASP A 150 -18.20 -0.30 -0.57
CA ASP A 150 -17.12 0.14 -1.47
C ASP A 150 -15.82 -0.64 -1.21
N LEU A 151 -15.44 -0.86 0.06
CA LEU A 151 -14.27 -1.68 0.42
C LEU A 151 -14.42 -3.12 -0.06
N ARG A 152 -15.63 -3.68 -0.02
CA ARG A 152 -15.91 -5.04 -0.52
C ARG A 152 -15.74 -5.12 -2.03
N GLU A 153 -16.34 -4.19 -2.78
CA GLU A 153 -16.19 -4.16 -4.25
C GLU A 153 -14.72 -3.94 -4.67
N VAL A 154 -13.98 -3.10 -3.94
CA VAL A 154 -12.54 -2.90 -4.15
C VAL A 154 -11.75 -4.19 -3.85
N ALA A 155 -12.02 -4.84 -2.72
CA ALA A 155 -11.31 -6.06 -2.35
C ALA A 155 -11.58 -7.19 -3.36
N ASP A 156 -12.82 -7.32 -3.83
CA ASP A 156 -13.19 -8.29 -4.86
C ASP A 156 -12.47 -8.02 -6.19
N TYR A 157 -12.45 -6.77 -6.65
CA TYR A 157 -11.70 -6.40 -7.85
C TYR A 157 -10.20 -6.69 -7.71
N GLN A 158 -9.59 -6.32 -6.57
CA GLN A 158 -8.17 -6.56 -6.33
C GLN A 158 -7.83 -8.06 -6.23
N MET A 159 -8.71 -8.87 -5.64
CA MET A 159 -8.54 -10.33 -5.60
C MET A 159 -8.57 -10.96 -7.00
N ASP A 160 -9.36 -10.41 -7.92
CA ASP A 160 -9.43 -10.92 -9.30
C ASP A 160 -8.18 -10.63 -10.13
N ILE A 161 -7.47 -9.53 -9.82
CA ILE A 161 -6.30 -9.09 -10.61
C ILE A 161 -4.96 -9.35 -9.92
N THR A 162 -4.94 -9.71 -8.63
CA THR A 162 -3.70 -9.88 -7.90
C THR A 162 -2.88 -11.07 -8.40
N GLN A 163 -1.56 -10.88 -8.47
CA GLN A 163 -0.59 -11.94 -8.74
C GLN A 163 0.12 -12.41 -7.46
N CYS A 164 -0.21 -11.83 -6.30
CA CYS A 164 0.36 -12.25 -5.02
C CYS A 164 -0.18 -13.62 -4.61
N ALA A 165 0.71 -14.57 -4.34
CA ALA A 165 0.36 -15.94 -3.98
C ALA A 165 -0.17 -16.11 -2.54
N GLY A 166 -0.09 -15.06 -1.71
CA GLY A 166 -0.54 -15.08 -0.32
C GLY A 166 0.32 -15.87 0.65
N HIS A 167 1.59 -16.13 0.28
CA HIS A 167 2.53 -16.85 1.13
C HIS A 167 3.06 -15.97 2.27
N LYS A 168 3.08 -16.48 3.51
CA LYS A 168 3.61 -15.79 4.70
C LYS A 168 4.84 -16.51 5.26
N PRO A 169 6.06 -16.25 4.75
CA PRO A 169 7.27 -16.96 5.18
C PRO A 169 7.82 -16.52 6.55
N TYR A 170 7.28 -15.43 7.13
CA TYR A 170 7.80 -14.82 8.36
C TYR A 170 6.70 -14.73 9.43
N PRO A 171 7.07 -14.63 10.72
CA PRO A 171 6.13 -14.38 11.82
C PRO A 171 5.70 -12.90 11.85
N LEU A 172 5.17 -12.42 10.72
CA LEU A 172 4.62 -11.09 10.50
C LEU A 172 3.30 -11.26 9.75
N PRO A 173 2.31 -10.38 9.95
CA PRO A 173 1.05 -10.39 9.20
C PRO A 173 1.20 -9.88 7.75
N LEU A 174 2.31 -10.23 7.08
CA LEU A 174 2.65 -9.78 5.74
C LEU A 174 2.82 -10.97 4.79
N GLU A 175 2.16 -10.88 3.65
CA GLU A 175 2.24 -11.82 2.54
C GLU A 175 3.36 -11.36 1.60
N LEU A 176 4.23 -12.29 1.21
CA LEU A 176 5.33 -12.04 0.30
C LEU A 176 4.79 -11.51 -1.04
N HIS A 177 5.41 -10.44 -1.53
CA HIS A 177 5.02 -9.66 -2.71
C HIS A 177 3.67 -8.93 -2.61
N GLY A 178 3.07 -8.91 -1.41
CA GLY A 178 1.95 -8.04 -1.09
C GLY A 178 2.35 -6.57 -1.01
N ASN A 179 1.42 -5.68 -1.39
CA ASN A 179 1.57 -4.23 -1.28
C ASN A 179 1.02 -3.71 0.04
N TYR A 180 1.82 -2.88 0.73
CA TYR A 180 1.49 -2.30 2.03
C TYR A 180 1.94 -0.84 2.13
N THR A 181 1.15 0.00 2.79
CA THR A 181 1.56 1.36 3.13
C THR A 181 2.57 1.38 4.29
N ASN A 182 3.29 2.48 4.44
CA ASN A 182 4.23 2.67 5.56
C ASN A 182 3.57 2.46 6.95
N ASN A 183 2.32 2.89 7.12
CA ASN A 183 1.62 2.74 8.39
C ASN A 183 1.32 1.27 8.68
N GLU A 184 0.88 0.51 7.67
CA GLU A 184 0.65 -0.93 7.79
C GLU A 184 1.95 -1.68 8.05
N ILE A 185 3.07 -1.30 7.41
CA ILE A 185 4.38 -1.90 7.69
C ILE A 185 4.75 -1.67 9.15
N GLN A 186 4.63 -0.44 9.67
CA GLN A 186 4.93 -0.18 11.08
C GLN A 186 4.05 -1.00 12.03
N ALA A 187 2.75 -1.12 11.74
CA ALA A 187 1.81 -1.94 12.50
C ALA A 187 2.18 -3.43 12.47
N ALA A 188 2.57 -3.96 11.31
CA ALA A 188 2.97 -5.34 11.14
C ALA A 188 4.19 -5.71 12.00
N PHE A 189 5.11 -4.77 12.19
CA PHE A 189 6.26 -4.93 13.09
C PHE A 189 5.93 -4.61 14.56
N GLY A 190 4.65 -4.51 14.92
CA GLY A 190 4.19 -4.39 16.30
C GLY A 190 4.21 -2.98 16.88
N ARG A 191 4.46 -1.94 16.06
CA ARG A 191 4.24 -0.57 16.53
C ARG A 191 2.73 -0.37 16.77
N ASP A 192 2.37 0.20 17.90
CA ASP A 192 0.97 0.57 18.16
C ASP A 192 0.59 1.83 17.40
N THR A 193 0.38 1.69 16.09
CA THR A 193 -0.02 2.81 15.22
C THR A 193 -1.42 3.35 15.52
N PHE A 194 -2.19 2.66 16.37
CA PHE A 194 -3.49 3.13 16.82
C PHE A 194 -3.33 4.13 17.98
N ALA A 195 -2.43 3.85 18.92
CA ALA A 195 -2.14 4.74 20.05
C ALA A 195 -1.06 5.79 19.73
N GLU A 196 -0.09 5.45 18.88
CA GLU A 196 1.13 6.21 18.65
C GLU A 196 1.24 6.77 17.22
N SER A 197 1.99 7.86 17.07
CA SER A 197 2.24 8.44 15.76
C SER A 197 3.23 7.58 14.97
N THR A 198 2.90 7.31 13.72
CA THR A 198 3.79 6.62 12.78
C THR A 198 5.00 7.48 12.43
N GLN A 199 6.16 6.87 12.30
CA GLN A 199 7.35 7.50 11.74
C GLN A 199 7.15 7.79 10.25
N ARG A 200 7.53 9.00 9.82
CA ARG A 200 7.45 9.45 8.42
C ARG A 200 8.83 9.91 7.94
N GLY A 201 9.13 9.70 6.66
CA GLY A 201 10.26 10.36 5.98
C GLY A 201 11.67 9.77 6.19
N VAL A 202 11.86 8.70 6.96
CA VAL A 202 13.23 8.21 7.28
C VAL A 202 13.73 7.12 6.32
N GLY A 203 12.87 6.50 5.51
CA GLY A 203 13.25 5.43 4.57
C GLY A 203 13.76 4.13 5.22
N VAL A 204 14.09 4.15 6.51
CA VAL A 204 14.46 2.99 7.32
C VAL A 204 13.71 3.05 8.64
N LEU A 205 13.08 1.95 9.00
CA LEU A 205 12.38 1.75 10.25
C LEU A 205 13.16 0.74 11.09
N HIS A 206 13.45 1.09 12.35
CA HIS A 206 14.13 0.21 13.30
C HIS A 206 13.14 -0.28 14.36
N PHE A 207 13.09 -1.58 14.56
CA PHE A 207 12.28 -2.26 15.56
C PHE A 207 13.21 -3.02 16.52
N PRO A 208 13.76 -2.34 17.55
CA PRO A 208 14.78 -2.89 18.42
C PRO A 208 14.32 -4.13 19.18
N GLU A 209 13.08 -4.14 19.67
CA GLU A 209 12.49 -5.26 20.42
C GLU A 209 12.39 -6.54 19.58
N LYS A 210 12.16 -6.39 18.26
CA LYS A 210 12.13 -7.51 17.31
C LYS A 210 13.49 -7.78 16.68
N LYS A 211 14.53 -7.01 17.03
CA LYS A 211 15.81 -6.95 16.31
C LYS A 211 15.61 -6.93 14.80
N ALA A 212 14.83 -5.99 14.30
CA ALA A 212 14.51 -5.91 12.88
C ALA A 212 14.69 -4.51 12.30
N TYR A 213 15.03 -4.45 11.03
CA TYR A 213 14.94 -3.25 10.21
C TYR A 213 13.99 -3.50 9.03
N ALA A 214 13.14 -2.52 8.72
CA ALA A 214 12.42 -2.46 7.45
C ALA A 214 13.01 -1.33 6.60
N LEU A 215 13.56 -1.69 5.45
CA LEU A 215 14.11 -0.76 4.46
C LEU A 215 12.99 -0.40 3.48
N LEU A 216 12.59 0.86 3.44
CA LEU A 216 11.56 1.40 2.54
C LEU A 216 12.25 2.07 1.35
N ILE A 217 12.21 1.41 0.20
CA ILE A 217 13.00 1.76 -0.98
C ILE A 217 12.07 2.27 -2.08
N THR A 218 12.41 3.44 -2.63
CA THR A 218 11.76 3.98 -3.83
C THR A 218 12.79 4.02 -4.94
N LEU A 219 12.55 3.29 -6.02
CA LEU A 219 13.52 3.09 -7.11
C LEU A 219 13.68 4.34 -7.97
N ASN A 220 12.57 4.85 -8.51
CA ASN A 220 12.55 6.05 -9.33
C ASN A 220 12.49 7.28 -8.42
N LYS A 221 13.58 8.05 -8.42
CA LYS A 221 13.70 9.29 -7.66
C LYS A 221 13.54 10.45 -8.63
N SER A 222 12.48 11.25 -8.46
CA SER A 222 12.32 12.47 -9.24
C SER A 222 13.17 13.59 -8.63
N ASP A 223 13.73 14.48 -9.46
CA ASP A 223 14.50 15.66 -9.02
C ASP A 223 13.69 16.62 -8.11
N LYS A 224 12.35 16.53 -8.13
CA LYS A 224 11.46 17.33 -7.28
C LYS A 224 11.26 16.73 -5.89
N ASP A 225 11.48 15.42 -5.72
CA ASP A 225 11.24 14.69 -4.47
C ASP A 225 12.48 14.59 -3.57
N PHE A 226 13.68 14.88 -4.10
CA PHE A 226 14.95 14.78 -3.37
C PHE A 226 15.84 15.99 -3.66
N SER A 227 16.47 16.56 -2.62
CA SER A 227 17.52 17.56 -2.83
C SER A 227 18.68 16.94 -3.61
N ALA A 228 19.29 17.69 -4.54
CA ALA A 228 20.40 17.26 -5.41
C ALA A 228 21.62 16.63 -4.68
N SER A 229 21.66 16.70 -3.35
CA SER A 229 22.67 16.14 -2.46
C SER A 229 22.40 14.70 -1.98
N THR A 230 21.34 14.01 -2.41
CA THR A 230 20.94 12.71 -1.82
C THR A 230 20.31 11.74 -2.82
N LEU A 231 20.92 11.57 -3.99
CA LEU A 231 20.50 10.52 -4.93
C LEU A 231 21.18 9.18 -4.55
N TYR A 232 20.66 8.52 -3.50
CA TYR A 232 21.10 7.17 -3.18
C TYR A 232 20.87 6.26 -4.39
N LYS A 233 21.81 5.36 -4.70
CA LYS A 233 21.64 4.40 -5.79
C LYS A 233 20.91 3.17 -5.26
N ASP A 234 19.61 3.08 -5.47
CA ASP A 234 18.83 1.89 -5.08
C ASP A 234 18.30 1.21 -6.35
N TYR A 235 18.73 -0.02 -6.62
CA TYR A 235 18.32 -0.74 -7.83
C TYR A 235 18.44 -2.27 -7.66
N PRO A 236 17.51 -3.05 -8.24
CA PRO A 236 17.70 -4.47 -8.46
C PRO A 236 18.90 -4.73 -9.36
N ILE A 237 19.80 -5.62 -8.92
CA ILE A 237 20.90 -6.13 -9.75
C ILE A 237 20.38 -7.31 -10.60
N ASN A 238 19.62 -8.20 -9.98
CA ASN A 238 18.92 -9.33 -10.61
C ASN A 238 17.75 -9.75 -9.71
N LEU A 239 17.08 -10.87 -10.04
CA LEU A 239 15.88 -11.32 -9.32
C LEU A 239 16.13 -11.60 -7.83
N THR A 240 17.37 -11.91 -7.43
CA THR A 240 17.71 -12.29 -6.04
C THR A 240 18.67 -11.31 -5.39
N HIS A 241 19.06 -10.22 -6.06
CA HIS A 241 20.05 -9.28 -5.56
C HIS A 241 19.59 -7.84 -5.75
N MET A 242 19.73 -7.05 -4.69
CA MET A 242 19.37 -5.63 -4.70
C MET A 242 20.50 -4.78 -4.13
N HIS A 243 20.88 -3.75 -4.86
CA HIS A 243 21.75 -2.69 -4.36
C HIS A 243 20.92 -1.67 -3.58
N TRP A 244 21.42 -1.25 -2.43
CA TRP A 244 20.82 -0.22 -1.58
C TRP A 244 21.90 0.59 -0.87
N GLU A 245 21.68 1.90 -0.70
CA GLU A 245 22.59 2.74 0.08
C GLU A 245 21.94 3.25 1.38
N SER A 246 22.71 3.24 2.46
CA SER A 246 22.26 3.76 3.75
C SER A 246 22.04 5.27 3.72
N GLN A 247 21.31 5.81 4.70
CA GLN A 247 21.26 7.26 4.89
C GLN A 247 22.67 7.83 5.10
N SER A 248 22.88 9.08 4.67
CA SER A 248 24.15 9.82 4.75
C SER A 248 24.69 9.98 6.17
N GLY A 249 23.81 9.92 7.18
CA GLY A 249 24.20 9.93 8.60
C GLY A 249 24.62 8.56 9.15
N THR A 250 24.31 7.47 8.46
CA THR A 250 24.65 6.11 8.89
C THR A 250 26.08 5.80 8.48
N THR A 251 26.93 5.49 9.46
CA THR A 251 28.32 5.06 9.24
C THR A 251 28.47 3.60 9.60
N GLN A 252 29.46 2.91 9.03
CA GLN A 252 29.74 1.51 9.38
C GLN A 252 29.99 1.31 10.88
N ALA A 253 30.60 2.32 11.53
CA ALA A 253 30.88 2.30 12.97
C ALA A 253 29.66 2.60 13.84
N SER A 254 28.58 3.19 13.29
CA SER A 254 27.38 3.49 14.09
C SER A 254 26.63 2.21 14.43
N THR A 255 25.84 2.24 15.51
CA THR A 255 24.99 1.11 15.91
C THR A 255 24.10 0.63 14.77
N ALA A 256 23.50 1.56 14.01
CA ALA A 256 22.67 1.23 12.85
C ALA A 256 23.49 0.58 11.72
N GLY A 257 24.66 1.12 11.39
CA GLY A 257 25.53 0.51 10.37
C GLY A 257 26.00 -0.89 10.76
N GLN A 258 26.41 -1.08 12.02
CA GLN A 258 26.78 -2.39 12.54
C GLN A 258 25.61 -3.38 12.52
N ASN A 259 24.39 -2.92 12.87
CA ASN A 259 23.20 -3.75 12.83
C ASN A 259 22.80 -4.15 11.41
N LEU A 260 23.10 -3.33 10.39
CA LEU A 260 22.82 -3.63 8.99
C LEU A 260 23.90 -4.56 8.39
N VAL A 261 25.17 -4.16 8.48
CA VAL A 261 26.31 -4.90 7.93
C VAL A 261 26.47 -6.26 8.62
N GLY A 262 26.51 -6.26 9.95
CA GLY A 262 26.69 -7.45 10.78
C GLY A 262 25.37 -8.07 11.26
N HIS A 263 24.26 -7.86 10.54
CA HIS A 263 22.91 -8.21 11.00
C HIS A 263 22.81 -9.66 11.49
N ALA A 264 23.29 -10.64 10.72
CA ALA A 264 23.21 -12.06 11.05
C ALA A 264 23.90 -12.37 12.39
N ALA A 265 25.15 -11.94 12.58
CA ALA A 265 25.90 -12.16 13.82
C ALA A 265 25.28 -11.45 15.03
N ARG A 266 24.55 -10.36 14.81
CA ARG A 266 23.88 -9.57 15.86
C ARG A 266 22.44 -10.02 16.13
N GLY A 267 21.95 -11.02 15.38
CA GLY A 267 20.59 -11.52 15.44
C GLY A 267 19.55 -10.54 14.90
N TYR A 268 19.96 -9.64 13.99
CA TYR A 268 19.07 -8.72 13.31
C TYR A 268 18.54 -9.30 12.00
N SER A 269 17.23 -9.11 11.74
CA SER A 269 16.59 -9.44 10.46
C SER A 269 16.34 -8.16 9.65
N ILE A 270 16.69 -8.18 8.36
CA ILE A 270 16.52 -7.03 7.47
C ILE A 270 15.45 -7.36 6.43
N TYR A 271 14.40 -6.54 6.37
CA TYR A 271 13.26 -6.72 5.49
C TYR A 271 13.20 -5.60 4.46
N LEU A 272 12.96 -5.96 3.19
CA LEU A 272 12.96 -5.01 2.08
C LEU A 272 11.53 -4.77 1.59
N PHE A 273 11.19 -3.49 1.46
CA PHE A 273 9.90 -3.00 0.97
C PHE A 273 10.17 -2.03 -0.16
N VAL A 274 9.74 -2.35 -1.38
CA VAL A 274 10.15 -1.64 -2.59
C VAL A 274 8.95 -1.07 -3.32
N ARG A 275 9.08 0.13 -3.87
CA ARG A 275 8.12 0.68 -4.84
C ARG A 275 8.86 1.37 -5.98
N LEU A 276 8.21 1.40 -7.15
CA LEU A 276 8.76 2.07 -8.32
C LEU A 276 8.80 3.59 -8.10
N ASN A 277 7.64 4.19 -7.89
CA ASN A 277 7.48 5.64 -7.74
C ASN A 277 6.89 5.97 -6.38
N ARG A 278 7.03 7.22 -5.94
CA ARG A 278 6.36 7.70 -4.72
C ARG A 278 4.84 7.70 -4.85
N ASN A 279 4.35 7.97 -6.06
CA ASN A 279 2.94 8.12 -6.37
C ASN A 279 2.51 7.10 -7.43
N ASN A 280 1.26 6.65 -7.34
CA ASN A 280 0.56 5.89 -8.35
C ASN A 280 -0.72 6.67 -8.69
N GLY A 281 -0.74 7.31 -9.85
CA GLY A 281 -1.76 8.31 -10.18
C GLY A 281 -1.83 9.43 -9.11
N PRO A 282 -3.03 9.74 -8.57
CA PRO A 282 -3.19 10.74 -7.53
C PRO A 282 -2.84 10.23 -6.12
N LEU A 283 -2.55 8.94 -5.95
CA LEU A 283 -2.35 8.31 -4.65
C LEU A 283 -0.87 8.14 -4.32
N THR A 284 -0.55 8.08 -3.03
CA THR A 284 0.76 7.59 -2.60
C THR A 284 0.84 6.09 -2.85
N ALA A 285 1.89 5.65 -3.54
CA ALA A 285 2.09 4.24 -3.85
C ALA A 285 2.51 3.45 -2.59
N PRO A 286 1.92 2.27 -2.35
CA PRO A 286 2.38 1.34 -1.31
C PRO A 286 3.75 0.75 -1.69
N PHE A 287 4.34 0.02 -0.75
CA PHE A 287 5.54 -0.77 -0.98
C PHE A 287 5.21 -2.25 -1.09
N GLN A 288 5.80 -2.90 -2.09
CA GLN A 288 5.76 -4.34 -2.27
C GLN A 288 6.79 -5.00 -1.33
N PHE A 289 6.35 -6.02 -0.58
CA PHE A 289 7.20 -6.73 0.37
C PHE A 289 8.05 -7.80 -0.31
N LEU A 290 9.38 -7.66 -0.31
CA LEU A 290 10.31 -8.60 -0.94
C LEU A 290 10.85 -9.69 0.00
N GLY A 291 10.43 -9.66 1.26
CA GLY A 291 10.95 -10.56 2.28
C GLY A 291 12.26 -10.07 2.89
N ARG A 292 13.04 -11.03 3.41
CA ARG A 292 14.33 -10.76 4.07
C ARG A 292 15.48 -10.73 3.07
N GLY A 293 16.48 -9.92 3.40
CA GLY A 293 17.75 -9.85 2.69
C GLY A 293 18.94 -10.10 3.59
N ALA A 294 19.93 -10.83 3.08
CA ALA A 294 21.24 -10.99 3.68
C ALA A 294 22.25 -10.05 3.01
N CYS A 295 22.96 -9.23 3.79
CA CYS A 295 24.06 -8.41 3.29
C CYS A 295 25.24 -9.31 2.87
N ILE A 296 25.56 -9.35 1.59
CA ILE A 296 26.66 -10.17 1.04
C ILE A 296 27.90 -9.34 0.70
N SER A 297 27.73 -8.04 0.46
CA SER A 297 28.84 -7.10 0.27
C SER A 297 28.43 -5.71 0.74
N HIS A 298 29.42 -4.95 1.22
CA HIS A 298 29.24 -3.55 1.57
C HIS A 298 30.52 -2.76 1.31
N GLU A 299 30.38 -1.50 0.94
CA GLU A 299 31.49 -0.57 0.72
C GLU A 299 31.08 0.86 1.07
N GLY A 300 32.04 1.79 1.09
CA GLY A 300 31.77 3.17 1.48
C GLY A 300 31.51 3.34 2.97
N ASN A 301 31.04 4.51 3.39
CA ASN A 301 30.78 4.78 4.81
C ASN A 301 29.67 5.81 5.02
N ARG A 302 29.61 6.86 4.19
CA ARG A 302 28.53 7.86 4.16
C ARG A 302 28.18 8.20 2.70
N PRO A 303 27.26 7.48 2.05
CA PRO A 303 26.51 6.34 2.57
C PRO A 303 27.34 5.04 2.58
N ILE A 304 26.82 3.99 3.23
CA ILE A 304 27.27 2.62 3.07
C ILE A 304 26.48 2.02 1.91
N ALA A 305 27.15 1.64 0.83
CA ALA A 305 26.55 0.86 -0.26
C ALA A 305 26.52 -0.61 0.14
N MET A 306 25.38 -1.28 -0.05
CA MET A 306 25.18 -2.67 0.33
C MET A 306 24.52 -3.45 -0.80
N VAL A 307 24.92 -4.71 -0.96
CA VAL A 307 24.20 -5.67 -1.79
C VAL A 307 23.49 -6.66 -0.88
N TRP A 308 22.16 -6.69 -1.01
CA TRP A 308 21.28 -7.62 -0.32
C TRP A 308 20.96 -8.80 -1.23
N GLN A 309 21.26 -10.01 -0.78
CA GLN A 309 20.76 -11.24 -1.36
C GLN A 309 19.38 -11.56 -0.74
N LEU A 310 18.33 -11.59 -1.56
CA LEU A 310 16.98 -11.88 -1.12
C LEU A 310 16.77 -13.39 -0.89
N GLU A 311 16.02 -13.74 0.16
CA GLU A 311 15.61 -15.13 0.41
C GLU A 311 14.63 -15.66 -0.64
N HIS A 312 13.84 -14.76 -1.23
CA HIS A 312 12.90 -15.07 -2.31
C HIS A 312 13.17 -14.17 -3.53
N PRO A 313 13.06 -14.69 -4.76
CA PRO A 313 13.18 -13.87 -5.96
C PRO A 313 12.11 -12.76 -5.97
N MET A 314 12.53 -11.53 -6.21
CA MET A 314 11.60 -10.41 -6.39
C MET A 314 10.75 -10.60 -7.66
N PRO A 315 9.58 -9.95 -7.72
CA PRO A 315 8.75 -9.95 -8.93
C PRO A 315 9.47 -9.32 -10.13
N ALA A 316 9.27 -9.90 -11.32
CA ALA A 316 10.03 -9.55 -12.53
C ALA A 316 9.79 -8.11 -12.99
N GLU A 317 8.59 -7.57 -12.74
CA GLU A 317 8.21 -6.20 -13.07
C GLU A 317 9.13 -5.15 -12.42
N LEU A 318 9.72 -5.44 -11.25
CA LEU A 318 10.66 -4.55 -10.59
C LEU A 318 11.99 -4.44 -11.35
N LEU A 319 12.44 -5.49 -12.02
CA LEU A 319 13.66 -5.44 -12.85
C LEU A 319 13.42 -4.71 -14.17
N GLU A 320 12.27 -4.93 -14.79
CA GLU A 320 11.91 -4.32 -16.07
C GLU A 320 11.74 -2.80 -15.93
N ALA A 321 11.04 -2.36 -14.89
CA ALA A 321 10.79 -0.94 -14.64
C ALA A 321 12.08 -0.12 -14.41
N ASN A 322 13.12 -0.71 -13.80
CA ASN A 322 14.41 -0.03 -13.60
C ASN A 322 15.19 0.16 -14.91
N ARG A 323 14.98 -0.69 -15.93
CA ARG A 323 15.67 -0.55 -17.22
C ARG A 323 15.10 0.57 -18.09
N VAL A 324 13.84 0.94 -17.86
CA VAL A 324 13.15 1.98 -18.62
C VAL A 324 13.33 3.38 -17.99
N GLY A 325 13.66 3.44 -16.70
CA GLY A 325 13.89 4.69 -15.95
C GLY A 325 15.36 5.08 -15.78
N GLY A 326 16.30 4.34 -16.36
CA GLY A 326 17.75 4.59 -16.31
C GLY A 326 18.31 5.26 -17.56
#